data_AF-A0A2E8ATP6-F1
#
_entry.id   AF-A0A2E8ATP6-F1
#
_cell.length_a   1.000
_cell.length_b   1.000
_cell.length_c   1.000
_cell.angle_alpha   90.00
_cell.angle_beta   90.00
_cell.angle_gamma   90.00
#
_symmetry.space_group_name_H-M   'P 1'
#
loop_
_entity.id
_entity.type
_entity.pdbx_description
1 polymer ?
#
loop_
_entity_poly.entity_id
_entity_poly.type
_entity_poly.pdbx_seq_one_letter_code
_entity_poly.pdbx_strand_id
1 'polypeptide(L)'
;MKEPLITLGSAPLEDPIFRAAMFEQLGSNELEVPVTTDIAGKKDAHSVRLDREAVDAIKKSCLHRKVAAAIFFESNGGMSQSKAEAALPEIRAAVGNPDLNLVDVDNVLEGLVGTCYYLNWDRNRYRFGLSPNLNQILVTRRGAVQPKEITERIKKETQELFNKGPKALDRRFFPERSNDVPNRPVLTLVPLGLDHSVGEKATDRLMETIVRDCGSSGRTYKSALLFAVPDSSDSIHDATRDVLAWEAIEDDTDTRKQLDEAQVRLLKRNFGRARNDLIEAVWRSYRHLYLLGKDNKLRQIDLGQITSSMAGSLVELYINELSRTDEITPGVGPNKLLKYWPPALTEWSTKGVRDAFFSSPQLPRLLDADAIKRTIVDGVGQGTLGYATKDGSGQLKLSHFNESLSEADVDIADDVFLLKADDARKLLEPPRLDRLLIRPSDVVLKPGEQASFTCSGIDQYGEPFTLGSANWSATAGAIGDDGLYTADADSAGGLFTVQAESDGLKAIAEVRITLPSDDDDDDDDDDKRGRKFIRWQGEVAPQKWMNFYTKVLSRFASTEGLKLKVTFEVPADNEQGQAKVEEARSGLKELGLDDDVTIT
;
A
#
# COMPACT_ATOMS: atom_id res chain seq x y z
N MET A 1 -49.50 42.18 26.02
CA MET A 1 -49.26 41.42 27.27
C MET A 1 -49.72 42.31 28.42
N LYS A 2 -50.49 41.82 29.40
CA LYS A 2 -50.85 42.62 30.59
C LYS A 2 -49.74 42.40 31.62
N GLU A 3 -48.84 43.34 31.75
CA GLU A 3 -47.79 43.30 32.77
C GLU A 3 -48.27 44.02 34.03
N PRO A 4 -47.97 43.49 35.23
CA PRO A 4 -48.40 44.10 36.48
C PRO A 4 -47.65 45.40 36.81
N LEU A 5 -46.49 45.64 36.20
CA LEU A 5 -45.66 46.83 36.38
C LEU A 5 -45.07 47.26 35.04
N ILE A 6 -45.00 48.57 34.79
CA ILE A 6 -44.25 49.13 33.65
C ILE A 6 -42.77 49.16 34.06
N THR A 7 -41.93 48.46 33.30
CA THR A 7 -40.47 48.45 33.49
C THR A 7 -39.75 48.91 32.22
N LEU A 8 -38.44 49.18 32.31
CA LEU A 8 -37.65 49.55 31.12
C LEU A 8 -37.70 48.47 30.03
N GLY A 9 -37.74 47.19 30.42
CA GLY A 9 -37.89 46.08 29.47
C GLY A 9 -39.24 46.05 28.76
N SER A 10 -40.28 46.69 29.31
CA SER A 10 -41.62 46.75 28.71
C SER A 10 -41.80 47.90 27.70
N ALA A 11 -40.76 48.70 27.46
CA ALA A 11 -40.81 49.81 26.51
C ALA A 11 -41.12 49.31 25.08
N PRO A 12 -42.12 49.89 24.39
CA PRO A 12 -42.58 49.41 23.08
C PRO A 12 -41.68 49.92 21.96
N LEU A 13 -40.42 49.45 21.93
CA LEU A 13 -39.44 49.83 20.91
C LEU A 13 -39.85 49.38 19.50
N GLU A 14 -40.84 48.50 19.35
CA GLU A 14 -41.44 48.15 18.06
C GLU A 14 -42.31 49.26 17.46
N ASP A 15 -42.86 50.15 18.30
CA ASP A 15 -43.73 51.24 17.89
C ASP A 15 -42.88 52.40 17.33
N PRO A 16 -43.01 52.73 16.03
CA PRO A 16 -42.26 53.84 15.43
C PRO A 16 -42.53 55.20 16.09
N ILE A 17 -43.76 55.43 16.60
CA ILE A 17 -44.12 56.69 17.26
C ILE A 17 -43.36 56.80 18.58
N PHE A 18 -43.31 55.72 19.36
CA PHE A 18 -42.54 55.68 20.61
C PHE A 18 -41.05 55.88 20.36
N ARG A 19 -40.47 55.18 19.37
CA ARG A 19 -39.04 55.35 19.02
C ARG A 19 -38.71 56.79 18.60
N ALA A 20 -39.56 57.41 17.78
CA ALA A 20 -39.34 58.79 17.33
C ALA A 20 -39.30 59.76 18.53
N ALA A 21 -40.26 59.65 19.45
CA ALA A 21 -40.29 60.47 20.67
C ALA A 21 -39.08 60.20 21.57
N MET A 22 -38.67 58.93 21.70
CA MET A 22 -37.49 58.55 22.50
C MET A 22 -36.19 59.14 21.93
N PHE A 23 -35.96 59.03 20.61
CA PHE A 23 -34.75 59.59 19.99
C PHE A 23 -34.73 61.13 19.99
N GLU A 24 -35.90 61.77 19.88
CA GLU A 24 -36.03 63.22 20.09
C GLU A 24 -35.54 63.62 21.49
N GLN A 25 -35.91 62.86 22.53
CA GLN A 25 -35.43 63.10 23.90
C GLN A 25 -33.93 62.79 24.08
N LEU A 26 -33.39 61.79 23.39
CA LEU A 26 -31.95 61.50 23.39
C LEU A 26 -31.12 62.53 22.62
N GLY A 27 -31.75 63.34 21.76
CA GLY A 27 -31.08 64.36 20.94
C GLY A 27 -30.25 63.80 19.79
N SER A 28 -30.39 62.51 19.46
CA SER A 28 -29.70 61.84 18.35
C SER A 28 -30.47 60.61 17.87
N ASN A 29 -30.48 60.39 16.55
CA ASN A 29 -31.09 59.22 15.91
C ASN A 29 -30.04 58.15 15.55
N GLU A 30 -28.76 58.34 15.88
CA GLU A 30 -27.68 57.44 15.46
C GLU A 30 -27.85 55.99 15.98
N LEU A 31 -28.54 55.83 17.11
CA LEU A 31 -28.86 54.54 17.74
C LEU A 31 -30.09 53.84 17.13
N GLU A 32 -30.75 54.43 16.14
CA GLU A 32 -31.94 53.82 15.49
C GLU A 32 -31.60 52.51 14.77
N VAL A 33 -30.43 52.44 14.12
CA VAL A 33 -29.96 51.22 13.44
C VAL A 33 -29.71 50.07 14.44
N PRO A 34 -28.98 50.26 15.55
CA PRO A 34 -28.89 49.28 16.63
C PRO A 34 -30.25 48.79 17.14
N VAL A 35 -31.19 49.70 17.43
CA VAL A 35 -32.52 49.33 17.96
C VAL A 35 -33.31 48.50 16.95
N THR A 36 -33.31 48.89 15.68
CA THR A 36 -34.06 48.17 14.64
C THR A 36 -33.40 46.85 14.23
N THR A 37 -32.07 46.76 14.28
CA THR A 37 -31.35 45.52 13.92
C THR A 37 -31.36 44.49 15.04
N ASP A 38 -31.05 44.92 16.27
CA ASP A 38 -30.82 43.98 17.37
C ASP A 38 -32.05 43.77 18.26
N ILE A 39 -32.91 44.78 18.43
CA ILE A 39 -33.92 44.81 19.51
C ILE A 39 -35.34 44.59 18.97
N ALA A 40 -35.88 45.55 18.21
CA ALA A 40 -37.32 45.64 17.95
C ALA A 40 -37.69 46.13 16.54
N GLY A 41 -36.87 45.83 15.53
CA GLY A 41 -37.22 46.10 14.14
C GLY A 41 -38.23 45.11 13.55
N LYS A 42 -38.02 44.74 12.28
CA LYS A 42 -38.88 43.78 11.57
C LYS A 42 -38.70 42.36 12.14
N LYS A 43 -39.39 41.37 11.55
CA LYS A 43 -39.42 39.97 12.04
C LYS A 43 -38.04 39.30 12.12
N ASP A 44 -37.03 39.87 11.50
CA ASP A 44 -35.63 39.44 11.41
C ASP A 44 -34.71 40.09 12.46
N ALA A 45 -35.19 41.09 13.23
CA ALA A 45 -34.41 41.68 14.31
C ALA A 45 -33.97 40.60 15.32
N HIS A 46 -32.74 40.68 15.80
CA HIS A 46 -32.10 39.56 16.51
C HIS A 46 -32.85 39.11 17.76
N SER A 47 -33.25 40.04 18.64
CA SER A 47 -34.02 39.72 19.85
C SER A 47 -35.42 39.16 19.52
N VAL A 48 -36.06 39.66 18.46
CA VAL A 48 -37.37 39.14 17.99
C VAL A 48 -37.24 37.69 17.51
N ARG A 49 -36.19 37.39 16.76
CA ARG A 49 -35.92 36.04 16.25
C ARG A 49 -35.59 35.09 17.39
N LEU A 50 -34.72 35.50 18.32
CA LEU A 50 -34.34 34.72 19.49
C LEU A 50 -35.56 34.39 20.36
N ASP A 51 -36.45 35.35 20.62
CA ASP A 51 -37.71 35.08 21.34
C ASP A 51 -38.58 34.03 20.65
N ARG A 52 -38.65 34.04 19.31
CA ARG A 52 -39.46 33.08 18.55
C ARG A 52 -38.93 31.65 18.63
N GLU A 53 -37.60 31.53 18.65
CA GLU A 53 -36.84 30.27 18.66
C GLU A 53 -36.61 29.74 20.08
N ALA A 54 -36.83 30.56 21.11
CA ALA A 54 -36.65 30.19 22.50
C ALA A 54 -37.73 29.24 23.04
N VAL A 55 -37.42 28.63 24.19
CA VAL A 55 -38.35 27.82 24.98
C VAL A 55 -39.56 28.62 25.45
N ASP A 56 -40.66 27.93 25.72
CA ASP A 56 -41.96 28.53 26.03
C ASP A 56 -41.93 29.62 27.12
N ALA A 57 -41.12 29.46 28.17
CA ALA A 57 -41.01 30.43 29.27
C ALA A 57 -40.44 31.78 28.79
N ILE A 58 -39.34 31.74 28.04
CA ILE A 58 -38.67 32.92 27.46
C ILE A 58 -39.52 33.52 26.33
N LYS A 59 -40.08 32.66 25.48
CA LYS A 59 -40.89 33.05 24.33
C LYS A 59 -42.18 33.76 24.73
N LYS A 60 -42.92 33.23 25.71
CA LYS A 60 -44.17 33.82 26.19
C LYS A 60 -43.96 35.16 26.87
N SER A 61 -42.80 35.38 27.48
CA SER A 61 -42.44 36.63 28.16
C SER A 61 -41.69 37.62 27.27
N CYS A 62 -41.34 37.23 26.04
CA CYS A 62 -40.55 38.03 25.10
C CYS A 62 -39.22 38.51 25.71
N LEU A 63 -38.58 37.63 26.49
CA LEU A 63 -37.54 38.04 27.42
C LEU A 63 -36.28 38.60 26.73
N HIS A 64 -35.92 38.15 25.52
CA HIS A 64 -34.78 38.73 24.79
C HIS A 64 -35.01 40.19 24.47
N ARG A 65 -36.21 40.54 23.99
CA ARG A 65 -36.56 41.94 23.73
C ARG A 65 -36.58 42.77 24.99
N LYS A 66 -37.11 42.23 26.09
CA LYS A 66 -37.14 42.95 27.38
C LYS A 66 -35.74 43.23 27.93
N VAL A 67 -34.87 42.22 27.91
CA VAL A 67 -33.48 42.36 28.37
C VAL A 67 -32.72 43.33 27.47
N ALA A 68 -32.86 43.21 26.14
CA ALA A 68 -32.22 44.12 25.21
C ALA A 68 -32.71 45.57 25.36
N ALA A 69 -34.01 45.80 25.54
CA ALA A 69 -34.58 47.12 25.81
C ALA A 69 -34.05 47.70 27.13
N ALA A 70 -34.00 46.89 28.20
CA ALA A 70 -33.44 47.31 29.48
C ALA A 70 -31.97 47.73 29.33
N ILE A 71 -31.14 46.92 28.67
CA ILE A 71 -29.73 47.27 28.39
C ILE A 71 -29.66 48.58 27.61
N PHE A 72 -30.48 48.74 26.57
CA PHE A 72 -30.48 49.94 25.73
C PHE A 72 -30.71 51.21 26.56
N PHE A 73 -31.74 51.20 27.41
CA PHE A 73 -32.06 52.36 28.25
C PHE A 73 -31.02 52.58 29.35
N GLU A 74 -30.56 51.55 30.05
CA GLU A 74 -29.56 51.68 31.10
C GLU A 74 -28.20 52.15 30.54
N SER A 75 -27.83 51.70 29.34
CA SER A 75 -26.55 52.04 28.73
C SER A 75 -26.55 53.32 27.90
N ASN A 76 -27.71 53.94 27.63
CA ASN A 76 -27.81 55.17 26.83
C ASN A 76 -28.68 56.26 27.47
N GLY A 77 -29.28 56.02 28.64
CA GLY A 77 -30.16 56.94 29.35
C GLY A 77 -29.42 57.81 30.37
N GLY A 78 -29.08 59.05 30.00
CA GLY A 78 -28.73 60.14 30.93
C GLY A 78 -27.43 60.00 31.75
N MET A 79 -26.72 58.88 31.67
CA MET A 79 -25.44 58.66 32.36
C MET A 79 -24.27 59.35 31.64
N SER A 80 -23.21 59.70 32.38
CA SER A 80 -21.95 60.14 31.77
C SER A 80 -21.39 59.04 30.86
N GLN A 81 -20.92 59.37 29.65
CA GLN A 81 -20.49 58.39 28.64
C GLN A 81 -19.42 57.41 29.12
N SER A 82 -18.64 57.76 30.16
CA SER A 82 -17.63 56.91 30.80
C SER A 82 -18.18 55.81 31.73
N LYS A 83 -19.49 55.84 32.04
CA LYS A 83 -20.20 54.85 32.89
C LYS A 83 -21.45 54.28 32.23
N ALA A 84 -21.65 54.52 30.94
CA ALA A 84 -22.86 54.19 30.21
C ALA A 84 -22.90 52.69 29.84
N GLU A 85 -23.05 51.84 30.85
CA GLU A 85 -23.12 50.38 30.76
C GLU A 85 -24.23 49.87 31.68
N ALA A 86 -24.97 48.85 31.24
CA ALA A 86 -25.92 48.12 32.06
C ALA A 86 -25.20 46.96 32.78
N ALA A 87 -25.15 46.99 34.11
CA ALA A 87 -24.61 45.89 34.90
C ALA A 87 -25.65 44.77 35.08
N LEU A 88 -25.21 43.51 35.20
CA LEU A 88 -26.10 42.36 35.39
C LEU A 88 -27.15 42.54 36.52
N PRO A 89 -26.81 43.10 37.71
CA PRO A 89 -27.83 43.37 38.74
C PRO A 89 -28.89 44.39 38.31
N GLU A 90 -28.51 45.42 37.54
CA GLU A 90 -29.43 46.45 37.02
C GLU A 90 -30.36 45.85 35.97
N ILE A 91 -29.82 45.02 35.07
CA ILE A 91 -30.61 44.28 34.08
C ILE A 91 -31.63 43.39 34.77
N ARG A 92 -31.22 42.59 35.76
CA ARG A 92 -32.11 41.71 36.53
C ARG A 92 -33.19 42.50 37.28
N ALA A 93 -32.85 43.67 37.83
CA ALA A 93 -33.82 44.56 38.47
C ALA A 93 -34.82 45.14 37.46
N ALA A 94 -34.36 45.54 36.26
CA ALA A 94 -35.18 46.17 35.24
C ALA A 94 -36.17 45.20 34.55
N VAL A 95 -35.87 43.90 34.49
CA VAL A 95 -36.77 42.89 33.88
C VAL A 95 -37.50 42.01 34.91
N GLY A 96 -37.11 42.09 36.18
CA GLY A 96 -37.61 41.25 37.26
C GLY A 96 -39.12 41.38 37.47
N ASN A 97 -39.80 40.24 37.59
CA ASN A 97 -41.20 40.14 38.02
C ASN A 97 -41.42 38.83 38.79
N PRO A 98 -42.53 38.68 39.55
CA PRO A 98 -42.75 37.52 40.42
C PRO A 98 -42.72 36.15 39.72
N ASP A 99 -43.03 36.11 38.42
CA ASP A 99 -43.14 34.88 37.64
C ASP A 99 -41.88 34.59 36.80
N LEU A 100 -40.88 35.47 36.82
CA LEU A 100 -39.65 35.34 36.02
C LEU A 100 -38.58 34.54 36.77
N ASN A 101 -38.11 33.46 36.16
CA ASN A 101 -36.91 32.77 36.59
C ASN A 101 -35.65 33.56 36.18
N LEU A 102 -34.89 34.04 37.16
CA LEU A 102 -33.70 34.86 36.90
C LEU A 102 -32.58 34.12 36.16
N VAL A 103 -32.55 32.78 36.20
CA VAL A 103 -31.60 31.98 35.39
C VAL A 103 -31.86 32.16 33.89
N ASP A 104 -33.11 32.38 33.49
CA ASP A 104 -33.46 32.62 32.09
C ASP A 104 -32.88 33.95 31.58
N VAL A 105 -32.63 34.92 32.46
CA VAL A 105 -31.99 36.20 32.10
C VAL A 105 -30.54 35.96 31.67
N ASP A 106 -29.80 35.08 32.35
CA ASP A 106 -28.43 34.74 31.97
C ASP A 106 -28.38 34.02 30.62
N ASN A 107 -29.29 33.06 30.39
CA ASN A 107 -29.43 32.37 29.10
C ASN A 107 -29.77 33.33 27.95
N VAL A 108 -30.67 34.29 28.22
CA VAL A 108 -31.04 35.33 27.26
C VAL A 108 -29.85 36.24 26.94
N LEU A 109 -29.08 36.64 27.95
CA LEU A 109 -27.88 37.47 27.75
C LEU A 109 -26.84 36.76 26.89
N GLU A 110 -26.63 35.45 27.10
CA GLU A 110 -25.74 34.65 26.25
C GLU A 110 -26.21 34.63 24.79
N GLY A 111 -27.52 34.43 24.55
CA GLY A 111 -28.11 34.46 23.22
C GLY A 111 -27.97 35.83 22.53
N LEU A 112 -28.22 36.92 23.28
CA LEU A 112 -28.06 38.28 22.79
C LEU A 112 -26.59 38.58 22.45
N VAL A 113 -25.66 38.26 23.34
CA VAL A 113 -24.21 38.46 23.11
C VAL A 113 -23.72 37.68 21.88
N GLY A 114 -24.22 36.46 21.68
CA GLY A 114 -23.84 35.63 20.54
C GLY A 114 -24.41 36.10 19.19
N THR A 115 -25.46 36.93 19.20
CA THR A 115 -26.24 37.24 17.98
C THR A 115 -26.23 38.72 17.62
N CYS A 116 -26.36 39.62 18.60
CA CYS A 116 -26.49 41.05 18.38
C CYS A 116 -25.24 41.66 17.74
N TYR A 117 -25.44 42.65 16.88
CA TYR A 117 -24.38 43.31 16.11
C TYR A 117 -23.86 44.58 16.76
N TYR A 118 -24.65 45.22 17.60
CA TYR A 118 -24.34 46.49 18.24
C TYR A 118 -24.27 46.39 19.77
N LEU A 119 -24.51 45.19 20.32
CA LEU A 119 -24.33 44.88 21.72
C LEU A 119 -22.84 44.58 22.01
N ASN A 120 -22.21 45.45 22.78
CA ASN A 120 -20.88 45.24 23.35
C ASN A 120 -21.00 44.77 24.80
N TRP A 121 -20.04 43.98 25.26
CA TRP A 121 -20.04 43.45 26.62
C TRP A 121 -18.63 43.24 27.16
N ASP A 122 -18.48 43.40 28.47
CA ASP A 122 -17.31 42.97 29.23
C ASP A 122 -17.76 42.36 30.57
N ARG A 123 -17.59 41.03 30.69
CA ARG A 123 -18.04 40.22 31.83
C ARG A 123 -19.54 40.42 32.12
N ASN A 124 -19.88 41.25 33.10
CA ASN A 124 -21.25 41.48 33.56
C ASN A 124 -21.75 42.90 33.21
N ARG A 125 -21.12 43.54 32.22
CA ARG A 125 -21.41 44.90 31.77
C ARG A 125 -21.78 44.85 30.29
N TYR A 126 -22.88 45.49 29.92
CA TYR A 126 -23.46 45.41 28.58
C TYR A 126 -23.81 46.81 28.07
N ARG A 127 -23.61 47.06 26.78
CA ARG A 127 -23.91 48.36 26.17
C ARG A 127 -24.28 48.23 24.70
N PHE A 128 -25.38 48.87 24.30
CA PHE A 128 -25.63 49.12 22.88
C PHE A 128 -24.85 50.35 22.41
N GLY A 129 -24.02 50.18 21.40
CA GLY A 129 -23.19 51.23 20.81
C GLY A 129 -23.54 51.51 19.34
N LEU A 130 -22.85 52.50 18.78
CA LEU A 130 -23.00 52.89 17.36
C LEU A 130 -22.19 52.00 16.42
N SER A 131 -21.03 51.50 16.90
CA SER A 131 -20.13 50.70 16.08
C SER A 131 -20.53 49.23 16.10
N PRO A 132 -20.54 48.57 14.93
CA PRO A 132 -20.57 47.12 14.82
C PRO A 132 -19.57 46.42 15.73
N ASN A 133 -19.99 45.35 16.39
CA ASN A 133 -19.10 44.47 17.15
C ASN A 133 -18.46 43.41 16.22
N LEU A 134 -17.59 42.59 16.80
CA LEU A 134 -16.88 41.54 16.07
C LEU A 134 -17.82 40.53 15.39
N ASN A 135 -19.03 40.28 15.89
CA ASN A 135 -19.96 39.33 15.27
C ASN A 135 -20.45 39.84 13.91
N GLN A 136 -20.80 41.13 13.81
CA GLN A 136 -21.23 41.71 12.53
C GLN A 136 -20.09 41.73 11.52
N ILE A 137 -18.89 42.11 11.98
CA ILE A 137 -17.69 42.12 11.14
C ILE A 137 -17.40 40.69 10.64
N LEU A 138 -17.49 39.69 11.52
CA LEU A 138 -17.31 38.28 11.16
C LEU A 138 -18.33 37.82 10.12
N VAL A 139 -19.62 38.07 10.32
CA VAL A 139 -20.67 37.66 9.36
C VAL A 139 -20.41 38.26 7.98
N THR A 140 -20.03 39.54 7.94
CA THR A 140 -19.70 40.24 6.70
C THR A 140 -18.49 39.61 6.02
N ARG A 141 -17.40 39.35 6.76
CA ARG A 141 -16.17 38.75 6.24
C ARG A 141 -16.39 37.32 5.79
N ARG A 142 -17.13 36.53 6.57
CA ARG A 142 -17.51 35.15 6.26
C ARG A 142 -18.30 35.06 4.96
N GLY A 143 -19.20 36.01 4.71
CA GLY A 143 -19.94 36.10 3.45
C GLY A 143 -19.09 36.52 2.24
N ALA A 144 -17.93 37.14 2.46
CA ALA A 144 -17.00 37.56 1.40
C ALA A 144 -15.97 36.49 1.01
N VAL A 145 -15.78 35.45 1.84
CA VAL A 145 -14.80 34.37 1.59
C VAL A 145 -15.17 33.60 0.32
N GLN A 146 -14.19 33.47 -0.58
CA GLN A 146 -14.42 32.80 -1.86
C GLN A 146 -14.28 31.27 -1.75
N PRO A 147 -15.11 30.47 -2.46
CA PRO A 147 -15.00 29.00 -2.44
C PRO A 147 -13.61 28.47 -2.85
N LYS A 148 -12.93 29.20 -3.75
CA LYS A 148 -11.58 28.86 -4.19
C LYS A 148 -10.56 28.98 -3.05
N GLU A 149 -10.61 30.06 -2.27
CA GLU A 149 -9.72 30.29 -1.12
C GLU A 149 -9.90 29.21 -0.05
N ILE A 150 -11.16 28.78 0.17
CA ILE A 150 -11.47 27.68 1.07
C ILE A 150 -10.77 26.40 0.61
N THR A 151 -10.90 26.05 -0.67
CA THR A 151 -10.29 24.82 -1.23
C THR A 151 -8.77 24.85 -1.13
N GLU A 152 -8.14 25.98 -1.47
CA GLU A 152 -6.69 26.16 -1.39
C GLU A 152 -6.19 26.09 0.05
N ARG A 153 -6.90 26.72 1.00
CA ARG A 153 -6.57 26.67 2.43
C ARG A 153 -6.68 25.25 2.98
N ILE A 154 -7.72 24.51 2.64
CA ILE A 154 -7.88 23.10 3.08
C ILE A 154 -6.72 22.24 2.58
N LYS A 155 -6.37 22.35 1.28
CA LYS A 155 -5.23 21.59 0.71
C LYS A 155 -3.94 21.91 1.45
N LYS A 156 -3.67 23.19 1.73
CA LYS A 156 -2.50 23.64 2.48
C LYS A 156 -2.46 23.07 3.90
N GLU A 157 -3.53 23.25 4.68
CA GLU A 157 -3.58 22.79 6.08
C GLU A 157 -3.50 21.26 6.19
N THR A 158 -4.16 20.54 5.28
CA THR A 158 -4.07 19.09 5.19
C THR A 158 -2.62 18.66 4.93
N GLN A 159 -1.96 19.28 3.95
CA GLN A 159 -0.57 18.97 3.64
C GLN A 159 0.36 19.28 4.82
N GLU A 160 0.16 20.41 5.52
CA GLU A 160 0.93 20.77 6.72
C GLU A 160 0.74 19.75 7.86
N LEU A 161 -0.49 19.30 8.10
CA LEU A 161 -0.79 18.32 9.15
C LEU A 161 -0.23 16.93 8.85
N PHE A 162 -0.37 16.45 7.62
CA PHE A 162 0.20 15.18 7.18
C PHE A 162 1.73 15.24 7.03
N ASN A 163 2.31 16.43 6.89
CA ASN A 163 3.76 16.58 6.88
C ASN A 163 4.40 16.41 8.27
N LYS A 164 3.62 16.51 9.34
CA LYS A 164 4.08 16.23 10.71
C LYS A 164 4.22 14.71 10.94
N GLY A 165 4.98 14.32 11.95
CA GLY A 165 5.13 12.93 12.36
C GLY A 165 6.23 12.14 11.63
N PRO A 166 6.28 10.81 11.84
CA PRO A 166 7.35 9.94 11.36
C PRO A 166 7.52 9.97 9.83
N LYS A 167 8.77 9.96 9.36
CA LYS A 167 9.14 9.94 7.93
C LYS A 167 9.16 8.54 7.31
N ALA A 168 8.71 7.51 8.03
CA ALA A 168 8.70 6.13 7.56
C ALA A 168 7.77 5.92 6.35
N LEU A 169 6.78 6.80 6.14
CA LEU A 169 5.89 6.77 4.99
C LEU A 169 6.30 7.86 3.99
N ASP A 170 6.53 7.49 2.72
CA ASP A 170 6.55 8.49 1.63
C ASP A 170 5.14 9.10 1.51
N ARG A 171 5.05 10.35 1.06
CA ARG A 171 3.78 11.09 1.05
C ARG A 171 3.53 11.67 -0.33
N ARG A 172 2.38 11.32 -0.92
CA ARG A 172 1.94 11.81 -2.23
C ARG A 172 0.56 12.44 -2.10
N PHE A 173 0.54 13.76 -2.08
CA PHE A 173 -0.66 14.55 -1.83
C PHE A 173 -1.46 14.76 -3.11
N PHE A 174 -2.77 14.56 -2.99
CA PHE A 174 -3.76 14.97 -4.01
C PHE A 174 -3.42 14.52 -5.43
N PRO A 175 -3.08 13.23 -5.66
CA PRO A 175 -2.79 12.75 -7.01
C PRO A 175 -4.04 12.83 -7.88
N GLU A 176 -3.89 13.36 -9.09
CA GLU A 176 -4.97 13.38 -10.09
C GLU A 176 -4.84 12.20 -11.07
N ARG A 177 -3.63 11.61 -11.18
CA ARG A 177 -3.31 10.52 -12.11
C ARG A 177 -2.42 9.47 -11.45
N SER A 178 -2.39 8.27 -12.04
CA SER A 178 -1.63 7.13 -11.51
C SER A 178 -0.11 7.36 -11.45
N ASN A 179 0.45 8.17 -12.34
CA ASN A 179 1.88 8.49 -12.37
C ASN A 179 2.31 9.58 -11.36
N ASP A 180 1.36 10.26 -10.70
CA ASP A 180 1.69 11.19 -9.61
C ASP A 180 2.18 10.45 -8.35
N VAL A 181 1.92 9.13 -8.27
CA VAL A 181 2.41 8.23 -7.22
C VAL A 181 3.50 7.32 -7.80
N PRO A 182 4.79 7.47 -7.43
CA PRO A 182 5.89 6.68 -7.99
C PRO A 182 5.74 5.17 -7.75
N ASN A 183 6.13 4.34 -8.73
CA ASN A 183 6.21 2.88 -8.57
C ASN A 183 7.56 2.50 -7.95
N ARG A 184 7.68 2.59 -6.62
CA ARG A 184 8.90 2.27 -5.85
C ARG A 184 8.60 1.33 -4.66
N PRO A 185 9.58 0.52 -4.19
CA PRO A 185 9.41 -0.36 -3.03
C PRO A 185 9.51 0.44 -1.73
N VAL A 186 8.63 1.42 -1.53
CA VAL A 186 8.56 2.27 -0.34
C VAL A 186 7.10 2.43 0.04
N LEU A 187 6.78 2.21 1.32
CA LEU A 187 5.43 2.39 1.83
C LEU A 187 5.02 3.87 1.68
N THR A 188 3.95 4.11 0.91
CA THR A 188 3.53 5.43 0.48
C THR A 188 2.12 5.71 0.96
N LEU A 189 1.97 6.77 1.77
CA LEU A 189 0.70 7.34 2.15
C LEU A 189 0.24 8.34 1.07
N VAL A 190 -1.00 8.19 0.64
CA VAL A 190 -1.62 8.95 -0.45
C VAL A 190 -2.87 9.64 0.09
N PRO A 191 -2.76 10.84 0.67
CA PRO A 191 -3.93 11.63 1.06
C PRO A 191 -4.65 12.18 -0.18
N LEU A 192 -5.93 11.86 -0.33
CA LEU A 192 -6.77 12.39 -1.40
C LEU A 192 -7.35 13.76 -1.04
N GLY A 193 -7.74 14.53 -2.05
CA GLY A 193 -8.38 15.83 -1.86
C GLY A 193 -9.86 15.69 -1.50
N LEU A 194 -10.49 16.77 -1.03
CA LEU A 194 -11.92 16.78 -0.70
C LEU A 194 -12.84 16.59 -1.92
N ASP A 195 -12.29 16.69 -3.12
CA ASP A 195 -12.92 16.33 -4.39
C ASP A 195 -13.04 14.80 -4.59
N HIS A 196 -12.49 14.01 -3.66
CA HIS A 196 -12.55 12.56 -3.65
C HIS A 196 -12.98 12.06 -2.27
N SER A 197 -14.29 11.91 -2.07
CA SER A 197 -14.85 11.47 -0.79
C SER A 197 -15.11 9.97 -0.74
N VAL A 198 -15.19 9.44 0.49
CA VAL A 198 -15.59 8.05 0.76
C VAL A 198 -16.98 7.76 0.19
N GLY A 199 -17.13 6.60 -0.45
CA GLY A 199 -18.39 6.14 -1.05
C GLY A 199 -18.65 6.64 -2.47
N GLU A 200 -17.81 7.53 -2.99
CA GLU A 200 -17.91 8.00 -4.37
C GLU A 200 -17.24 7.03 -5.36
N LYS A 201 -17.99 6.60 -6.37
CA LYS A 201 -17.48 5.71 -7.42
C LYS A 201 -16.27 6.27 -8.18
N ALA A 202 -16.16 7.60 -8.28
CA ALA A 202 -15.02 8.25 -8.93
C ALA A 202 -13.74 8.06 -8.10
N THR A 203 -13.84 8.22 -6.78
CA THR A 203 -12.77 7.98 -5.81
C THR A 203 -12.30 6.54 -5.85
N ASP A 204 -13.22 5.58 -5.82
CA ASP A 204 -12.90 4.15 -5.92
C ASP A 204 -12.14 3.82 -7.22
N ARG A 205 -12.60 4.37 -8.35
CA ARG A 205 -11.94 4.20 -9.66
C ARG A 205 -10.54 4.78 -9.66
N LEU A 206 -10.36 5.99 -9.12
CA LEU A 206 -9.04 6.62 -9.05
C LEU A 206 -8.08 5.76 -8.21
N MET A 207 -8.49 5.31 -7.03
CA MET A 207 -7.67 4.45 -6.18
C MET A 207 -7.33 3.13 -6.88
N GLU A 208 -8.30 2.46 -7.51
CA GLU A 208 -8.08 1.23 -8.30
C GLU A 208 -7.05 1.48 -9.43
N THR A 209 -7.19 2.58 -10.18
CA THR A 209 -6.24 2.95 -11.24
C THR A 209 -4.85 3.23 -10.69
N ILE A 210 -4.72 3.95 -9.56
CA ILE A 210 -3.42 4.19 -8.92
C ILE A 210 -2.80 2.86 -8.46
N VAL A 211 -3.58 1.93 -7.88
CA VAL A 211 -3.07 0.63 -7.42
C VAL A 211 -2.61 -0.25 -8.58
N ARG A 212 -3.33 -0.24 -9.70
CA ARG A 212 -3.05 -1.13 -10.84
C ARG A 212 -1.99 -0.59 -11.78
N ASP A 213 -1.93 0.73 -11.95
CA ASP A 213 -1.17 1.38 -13.01
C ASP A 213 -0.21 2.46 -12.47
N CYS A 214 0.78 2.80 -13.29
CA CYS A 214 1.68 3.94 -13.09
C CYS A 214 1.97 4.55 -14.47
N GLY A 215 1.13 5.50 -14.90
CA GLY A 215 1.13 5.99 -16.28
C GLY A 215 0.60 4.91 -17.23
N SER A 216 1.38 4.55 -18.25
CA SER A 216 1.02 3.52 -19.24
C SER A 216 1.46 2.10 -18.86
N SER A 217 2.13 1.93 -17.72
CA SER A 217 2.69 0.66 -17.28
C SER A 217 1.92 0.11 -16.08
N GLY A 218 1.83 -1.22 -15.97
CA GLY A 218 1.30 -1.86 -14.77
C GLY A 218 2.19 -1.58 -13.55
N ARG A 219 1.58 -1.31 -12.40
CA ARG A 219 2.29 -1.08 -11.15
C ARG A 219 2.78 -2.40 -10.55
N THR A 220 4.03 -2.40 -10.10
CA THR A 220 4.65 -3.56 -9.44
C THR A 220 4.37 -3.52 -7.94
N TYR A 221 4.61 -2.38 -7.29
CA TYR A 221 4.53 -2.23 -5.83
C TYR A 221 3.13 -1.82 -5.38
N LYS A 222 2.14 -2.65 -5.73
CA LYS A 222 0.71 -2.38 -5.48
C LYS A 222 0.38 -2.35 -3.99
N SER A 223 1.05 -3.20 -3.21
CA SER A 223 0.84 -3.34 -1.77
C SER A 223 1.55 -2.26 -0.96
N ALA A 224 2.42 -1.46 -1.59
CA ALA A 224 3.09 -0.33 -0.94
C ALA A 224 2.19 0.90 -0.74
N LEU A 225 0.95 0.89 -1.21
CA LEU A 225 0.07 2.05 -1.17
C LEU A 225 -0.90 2.00 0.01
N LEU A 226 -1.00 3.11 0.72
CA LEU A 226 -2.00 3.41 1.73
C LEU A 226 -2.71 4.69 1.31
N PHE A 227 -4.03 4.71 1.19
CA PHE A 227 -4.78 5.92 0.88
C PHE A 227 -5.44 6.47 2.14
N ALA A 228 -5.38 7.78 2.34
CA ALA A 228 -6.20 8.47 3.34
C ALA A 228 -7.27 9.27 2.59
N VAL A 229 -8.53 8.86 2.76
CA VAL A 229 -9.65 9.40 1.99
C VAL A 229 -10.55 10.20 2.92
N PRO A 230 -10.86 11.45 2.59
CA PRO A 230 -11.73 12.27 3.42
C PRO A 230 -13.18 11.79 3.37
N ASP A 231 -13.87 11.93 4.50
CA ASP A 231 -15.32 11.83 4.62
C ASP A 231 -16.00 13.15 4.15
N SER A 232 -17.31 13.32 4.40
CA SER A 232 -18.10 14.50 4.03
C SER A 232 -17.42 15.83 4.37
N SER A 233 -17.47 16.78 3.43
CA SER A 233 -16.66 18.00 3.45
C SER A 233 -17.29 19.22 4.15
N ASP A 234 -18.55 19.16 4.60
CA ASP A 234 -19.26 20.34 5.11
C ASP A 234 -18.58 20.96 6.35
N SER A 235 -18.21 20.14 7.33
CA SER A 235 -17.62 20.62 8.58
C SER A 235 -16.25 21.29 8.39
N ILE A 236 -15.42 20.76 7.49
CA ILE A 236 -14.10 21.30 7.17
C ILE A 236 -14.21 22.58 6.33
N HIS A 237 -15.19 22.65 5.41
CA HIS A 237 -15.48 23.88 4.66
C HIS A 237 -15.92 25.02 5.58
N ASP A 238 -16.83 24.73 6.52
CA ASP A 238 -17.31 25.74 7.47
C ASP A 238 -16.22 26.21 8.43
N ALA A 239 -15.45 25.28 9.03
CA ALA A 239 -14.33 25.63 9.89
C ALA A 239 -13.26 26.46 9.14
N THR A 240 -12.98 26.12 7.89
CA THR A 240 -12.05 26.89 7.04
C THR A 240 -12.57 28.28 6.76
N ARG A 241 -13.86 28.43 6.45
CA ARG A 241 -14.47 29.73 6.19
C ARG A 241 -14.37 30.64 7.41
N ASP A 242 -14.54 30.08 8.61
CA ASP A 242 -14.40 30.84 9.86
C ASP A 242 -12.95 31.27 10.09
N VAL A 243 -11.97 30.38 9.86
CA VAL A 243 -10.54 30.74 9.95
C VAL A 243 -10.19 31.87 8.98
N LEU A 244 -10.59 31.77 7.71
CA LEU A 244 -10.32 32.80 6.71
C LEU A 244 -11.01 34.13 7.06
N ALA A 245 -12.23 34.09 7.57
CA ALA A 245 -12.95 35.29 7.98
C ALA A 245 -12.26 35.98 9.16
N TRP A 246 -11.83 35.23 10.18
CA TRP A 246 -11.09 35.77 11.31
C TRP A 246 -9.71 36.30 10.93
N GLU A 247 -9.00 35.58 10.07
CA GLU A 247 -7.70 36.02 9.54
C GLU A 247 -7.84 37.33 8.76
N ALA A 248 -8.87 37.47 7.92
CA ALA A 248 -9.15 38.71 7.20
C ALA A 248 -9.44 39.90 8.14
N ILE A 249 -10.01 39.67 9.33
CA ILE A 249 -10.20 40.71 10.35
C ILE A 249 -8.88 41.04 11.05
N GLU A 250 -8.09 40.01 11.37
CA GLU A 250 -6.78 40.13 11.98
C GLU A 250 -5.80 40.88 11.06
N ASP A 251 -5.84 40.65 9.76
CA ASP A 251 -4.92 41.27 8.80
C ASP A 251 -5.35 42.68 8.36
N ASP A 252 -6.63 43.04 8.53
CA ASP A 252 -7.13 44.38 8.21
C ASP A 252 -6.74 45.40 9.30
N THR A 253 -5.77 46.24 8.96
CA THR A 253 -5.25 47.29 9.83
C THR A 253 -6.29 48.36 10.18
N ASP A 254 -7.20 48.70 9.28
CA ASP A 254 -8.20 49.75 9.54
C ASP A 254 -9.33 49.22 10.41
N THR A 255 -9.76 47.97 10.18
CA THR A 255 -10.68 47.28 11.10
C THR A 255 -10.05 47.19 12.49
N ARG A 256 -8.77 46.81 12.61
CA ARG A 256 -8.07 46.70 13.91
C ARG A 256 -8.00 48.00 14.69
N LYS A 257 -7.82 49.15 14.03
CA LYS A 257 -7.80 50.46 14.70
C LYS A 257 -9.15 50.84 15.32
N GLN A 258 -10.25 50.28 14.81
CA GLN A 258 -11.60 50.55 15.30
C GLN A 258 -11.98 49.66 16.50
N LEU A 259 -11.20 48.62 16.78
CA LEU A 259 -11.45 47.71 17.90
C LEU A 259 -10.85 48.23 19.20
N ASP A 260 -11.60 48.10 20.29
CA ASP A 260 -11.06 48.34 21.63
C ASP A 260 -10.16 47.18 22.12
N GLU A 261 -9.48 47.38 23.25
CA GLU A 261 -8.55 46.37 23.78
C GLU A 261 -9.24 45.03 24.14
N ALA A 262 -10.49 45.08 24.59
CA ALA A 262 -11.25 43.87 24.92
C ALA A 262 -11.63 43.10 23.65
N GLN A 263 -12.06 43.79 22.61
CA GLN A 263 -12.33 43.24 21.29
C GLN A 263 -11.07 42.67 20.65
N VAL A 264 -9.92 43.35 20.74
CA VAL A 264 -8.64 42.81 20.22
C VAL A 264 -8.25 41.50 20.91
N ARG A 265 -8.43 41.39 22.24
CA ARG A 265 -8.20 40.13 22.97
C ARG A 265 -9.19 39.04 22.55
N LEU A 266 -10.46 39.40 22.37
CA LEU A 266 -11.51 38.49 21.92
C LEU A 266 -11.24 37.95 20.50
N LEU A 267 -10.82 38.81 19.58
CA LEU A 267 -10.42 38.46 18.22
C LEU A 267 -9.32 37.39 18.22
N LYS A 268 -8.20 37.64 18.92
CA LYS A 268 -7.08 36.68 19.01
C LYS A 268 -7.52 35.32 19.56
N ARG A 269 -8.36 35.33 20.61
CA ARG A 269 -8.88 34.11 21.23
C ARG A 269 -9.77 33.32 20.26
N ASN A 270 -10.70 34.00 19.58
CA ASN A 270 -11.62 33.38 18.65
C ASN A 270 -10.89 32.86 17.41
N PHE A 271 -9.92 33.61 16.88
CA PHE A 271 -9.08 33.16 15.78
C PHE A 271 -8.27 31.91 16.15
N GLY A 272 -7.64 31.90 17.34
CA GLY A 272 -6.94 30.72 17.85
C GLY A 272 -7.85 29.51 18.00
N ARG A 273 -9.08 29.70 18.49
CA ARG A 273 -10.09 28.64 18.56
C ARG A 273 -10.46 28.12 17.17
N ALA A 274 -10.79 29.00 16.22
CA ALA A 274 -11.15 28.62 14.87
C ALA A 274 -10.03 27.82 14.17
N ARG A 275 -8.76 28.18 14.40
CA ARG A 275 -7.61 27.41 13.90
C ARG A 275 -7.57 26.00 14.48
N ASN A 276 -7.81 25.84 15.77
CA ASN A 276 -7.87 24.51 16.39
C ASN A 276 -9.07 23.70 15.88
N ASP A 277 -10.22 24.35 15.69
CA ASP A 277 -11.41 23.70 15.14
C ASP A 277 -11.18 23.21 13.70
N LEU A 278 -10.44 23.97 12.88
CA LEU A 278 -10.03 23.53 11.54
C LEU A 278 -9.09 22.32 11.61
N ILE A 279 -8.11 22.32 12.52
CA ILE A 279 -7.24 21.15 12.72
C ILE A 279 -8.09 19.92 13.08
N GLU A 280 -9.00 20.07 14.04
CA GLU A 280 -9.90 18.99 14.45
C GLU A 280 -10.84 18.53 13.32
N ALA A 281 -11.32 19.44 12.48
CA ALA A 281 -12.13 19.11 11.32
C ALA A 281 -11.33 18.30 10.27
N VAL A 282 -10.05 18.64 10.03
CA VAL A 282 -9.16 17.84 9.17
C VAL A 282 -8.98 16.44 9.74
N TRP A 283 -8.69 16.33 11.05
CA TRP A 283 -8.55 15.02 11.69
C TRP A 283 -9.80 14.16 11.50
N ARG A 284 -10.99 14.70 11.82
CA ARG A 284 -12.25 13.96 11.67
C ARG A 284 -12.54 13.58 10.22
N SER A 285 -12.18 14.44 9.27
CA SER A 285 -12.39 14.18 7.84
C SER A 285 -11.54 13.00 7.36
N TYR A 286 -10.27 12.91 7.76
CA TYR A 286 -9.34 11.87 7.32
C TYR A 286 -9.32 10.63 8.24
N ARG A 287 -10.50 10.10 8.57
CA ARG A 287 -10.68 8.92 9.43
C ARG A 287 -10.67 7.58 8.67
N HIS A 288 -10.68 7.61 7.34
CA HIS A 288 -10.76 6.41 6.51
C HIS A 288 -9.45 6.14 5.79
N LEU A 289 -8.93 4.92 5.97
CA LEU A 289 -7.76 4.40 5.27
C LEU A 289 -8.18 3.32 4.29
N TYR A 290 -7.48 3.24 3.15
CA TYR A 290 -7.64 2.14 2.19
C TYR A 290 -6.29 1.52 1.88
N LEU A 291 -6.28 0.19 1.75
CA LEU A 291 -5.11 -0.59 1.36
C LEU A 291 -5.53 -1.80 0.52
N LEU A 292 -4.58 -2.41 -0.20
CA LEU A 292 -4.84 -3.62 -0.97
C LEU A 292 -5.00 -4.85 -0.04
N GLY A 293 -6.19 -5.44 0.00
CA GLY A 293 -6.48 -6.65 0.75
C GLY A 293 -5.87 -7.91 0.11
N LYS A 294 -5.84 -9.01 0.89
CA LYS A 294 -5.37 -10.33 0.45
C LYS A 294 -6.18 -10.92 -0.71
N ASP A 295 -7.39 -10.44 -0.93
CA ASP A 295 -8.25 -10.76 -2.07
C ASP A 295 -7.94 -9.93 -3.33
N ASN A 296 -6.87 -9.13 -3.30
CA ASN A 296 -6.49 -8.16 -4.34
C ASN A 296 -7.56 -7.08 -4.59
N LYS A 297 -8.42 -6.78 -3.61
CA LYS A 297 -9.36 -5.67 -3.66
C LYS A 297 -8.99 -4.60 -2.65
N LEU A 298 -9.38 -3.35 -2.92
CA LEU A 298 -9.23 -2.29 -1.94
C LEU A 298 -10.12 -2.57 -0.73
N ARG A 299 -9.51 -2.53 0.45
CA ARG A 299 -10.17 -2.72 1.73
C ARG A 299 -10.13 -1.43 2.53
N GLN A 300 -11.31 -0.99 2.97
CA GLN A 300 -11.46 0.16 3.86
C GLN A 300 -11.15 -0.22 5.30
N ILE A 301 -10.52 0.70 6.02
CA ILE A 301 -10.33 0.71 7.47
C ILE A 301 -10.95 2.01 7.98
N ASP A 302 -11.88 1.88 8.92
CA ASP A 302 -12.50 3.00 9.61
C ASP A 302 -11.89 3.14 11.01
N LEU A 303 -11.26 4.29 11.27
CA LEU A 303 -10.62 4.62 12.55
C LEU A 303 -11.61 5.11 13.62
N GLY A 304 -12.90 5.23 13.29
CA GLY A 304 -13.93 5.73 14.19
C GLY A 304 -13.86 7.25 14.35
N GLN A 305 -14.03 7.72 15.59
CA GLN A 305 -13.97 9.14 15.94
C GLN A 305 -12.54 9.50 16.36
N ILE A 306 -11.82 10.22 15.51
CA ILE A 306 -10.42 10.60 15.77
C ILE A 306 -10.29 12.09 16.08
N THR A 307 -9.37 12.42 17.00
CA THR A 307 -9.09 13.79 17.46
C THR A 307 -7.59 14.02 17.58
N SER A 308 -7.14 15.27 17.50
CA SER A 308 -5.69 15.58 17.51
C SER A 308 -4.98 15.25 18.82
N SER A 309 -5.73 14.99 19.89
CA SER A 309 -5.20 14.54 21.18
C SER A 309 -4.76 13.07 21.21
N MET A 310 -5.14 12.25 20.22
CA MET A 310 -4.88 10.81 20.23
C MET A 310 -3.43 10.44 19.87
N ALA A 311 -2.73 11.30 19.13
CA ALA A 311 -1.33 11.10 18.72
C ALA A 311 -0.68 12.45 18.41
N GLY A 312 0.66 12.50 18.32
CA GLY A 312 1.38 13.72 17.95
C GLY A 312 1.14 14.17 16.51
N SER A 313 0.61 13.29 15.65
CA SER A 313 0.23 13.58 14.26
C SER A 313 -0.74 12.53 13.70
N LEU A 314 -1.44 12.86 12.60
CA LEU A 314 -2.28 11.89 11.87
C LEU A 314 -1.47 10.69 11.37
N VAL A 315 -0.26 10.93 10.88
CA VAL A 315 0.62 9.87 10.37
C VAL A 315 1.02 8.89 11.48
N GLU A 316 1.34 9.40 12.66
CA GLU A 316 1.64 8.57 13.83
C GLU A 316 0.43 7.75 14.26
N LEU A 317 -0.76 8.34 14.28
CA LEU A 317 -2.01 7.61 14.55
C LEU A 317 -2.19 6.43 13.58
N TYR A 318 -1.99 6.67 12.28
CA TYR A 318 -2.11 5.63 11.26
C TYR A 318 -1.09 4.52 11.43
N ILE A 319 0.17 4.87 11.70
CA ILE A 319 1.22 3.87 11.93
C ILE A 319 0.87 3.01 13.16
N ASN A 320 0.43 3.64 14.25
CA ASN A 320 0.06 2.93 15.48
C ASN A 320 -1.08 1.95 15.23
N GLU A 321 -2.15 2.38 14.54
CA GLU A 321 -3.31 1.52 14.28
C GLU A 321 -3.01 0.41 13.28
N LEU A 322 -2.30 0.71 12.19
CA LEU A 322 -1.93 -0.31 11.20
C LEU A 322 -0.92 -1.32 11.76
N SER A 323 -0.04 -0.90 12.66
CA SER A 323 0.88 -1.82 13.35
C SER A 323 0.12 -2.71 14.34
N ARG A 324 -0.85 -2.16 15.06
CA ARG A 324 -1.72 -2.91 15.99
C ARG A 324 -2.53 -4.00 15.29
N THR A 325 -2.86 -3.81 14.02
CA THR A 325 -3.62 -4.76 13.19
C THR A 325 -2.74 -5.65 12.31
N ASP A 326 -1.42 -5.63 12.49
CA ASP A 326 -0.43 -6.37 11.69
C ASP A 326 -0.47 -6.08 10.16
N GLU A 327 -1.04 -4.94 9.75
CA GLU A 327 -1.08 -4.51 8.35
C GLU A 327 0.26 -3.93 7.88
N ILE A 328 1.01 -3.32 8.80
CA ILE A 328 2.38 -2.85 8.61
C ILE A 328 3.29 -3.41 9.71
N THR A 329 4.58 -3.57 9.42
CA THR A 329 5.56 -4.10 10.39
C THR A 329 6.92 -3.40 10.22
N PRO A 330 7.67 -3.16 11.31
CA PRO A 330 9.03 -2.62 11.22
C PRO A 330 10.03 -3.62 10.62
N GLY A 331 9.72 -4.91 10.60
CA GLY A 331 10.58 -5.94 10.03
C GLY A 331 9.94 -7.33 10.10
N VAL A 332 10.64 -8.33 9.55
CA VAL A 332 10.22 -9.73 9.58
C VAL A 332 11.38 -10.60 10.03
N GLY A 333 11.15 -11.56 10.93
CA GLY A 333 12.21 -12.49 11.35
C GLY A 333 12.50 -13.58 10.30
N PRO A 334 13.69 -14.20 10.32
CA PRO A 334 14.11 -15.20 9.32
C PRO A 334 13.12 -16.38 9.18
N ASN A 335 12.65 -16.90 10.31
CA ASN A 335 11.68 -18.00 10.33
C ASN A 335 10.33 -17.64 9.70
N LYS A 336 9.92 -16.37 9.79
CA LYS A 336 8.68 -15.89 9.17
C LYS A 336 8.89 -15.67 7.66
N LEU A 337 10.08 -15.21 7.24
CA LEU A 337 10.45 -15.15 5.83
C LEU A 337 10.41 -16.54 5.15
N LEU A 338 10.88 -17.59 5.82
CA LEU A 338 10.80 -18.97 5.31
C LEU A 338 9.36 -19.43 5.05
N LYS A 339 8.39 -18.99 5.86
CA LYS A 339 6.96 -19.28 5.64
C LYS A 339 6.38 -18.54 4.42
N TYR A 340 7.01 -17.44 4.05
CA TYR A 340 6.64 -16.62 2.89
C TYR A 340 7.39 -17.00 1.62
N TRP A 341 8.28 -17.99 1.70
CA TRP A 341 9.08 -18.43 0.58
C TRP A 341 8.20 -18.99 -0.55
N PRO A 342 8.29 -18.45 -1.78
CA PRO A 342 7.52 -18.96 -2.89
C PRO A 342 7.83 -20.45 -3.17
N PRO A 343 6.83 -21.35 -3.20
CA PRO A 343 7.07 -22.80 -3.31
C PRO A 343 7.84 -23.23 -4.57
N ALA A 344 7.71 -22.45 -5.65
CA ALA A 344 8.36 -22.73 -6.93
C ALA A 344 9.85 -22.33 -6.96
N LEU A 345 10.34 -21.61 -5.95
CA LEU A 345 11.69 -21.08 -5.93
C LEU A 345 12.60 -21.91 -5.02
N THR A 346 13.72 -22.38 -5.55
CA THR A 346 14.82 -22.97 -4.78
C THR A 346 15.71 -21.90 -4.14
N GLU A 347 15.82 -20.76 -4.82
CA GLU A 347 16.62 -19.60 -4.45
C GLU A 347 15.77 -18.34 -4.63
N TRP A 348 16.02 -17.31 -3.83
CA TRP A 348 15.25 -16.07 -3.93
C TRP A 348 16.18 -14.86 -3.87
N SER A 349 16.18 -14.04 -4.92
CA SER A 349 17.05 -12.85 -4.96
C SER A 349 16.71 -11.89 -3.83
N THR A 350 17.71 -11.24 -3.23
CA THR A 350 17.52 -10.31 -2.10
C THR A 350 16.62 -9.14 -2.50
N LYS A 351 16.75 -8.66 -3.75
CA LYS A 351 15.83 -7.67 -4.32
C LYS A 351 14.41 -8.24 -4.51
N GLY A 352 14.28 -9.47 -5.00
CA GLY A 352 12.99 -10.14 -5.13
C GLY A 352 12.27 -10.31 -3.79
N VAL A 353 13.03 -10.57 -2.71
CA VAL A 353 12.49 -10.65 -1.34
C VAL A 353 11.93 -9.29 -0.93
N ARG A 354 12.73 -8.22 -1.00
CA ARG A 354 12.28 -6.85 -0.69
C ARG A 354 11.03 -6.51 -1.49
N ASP A 355 11.09 -6.69 -2.80
CA ASP A 355 10.04 -6.30 -3.75
C ASP A 355 8.73 -7.05 -3.50
N ALA A 356 8.79 -8.30 -3.02
CA ALA A 356 7.60 -9.08 -2.69
C ALA A 356 6.78 -8.44 -1.56
N PHE A 357 7.42 -7.91 -0.51
CA PHE A 357 6.74 -7.23 0.60
C PHE A 357 5.97 -5.97 0.18
N PHE A 358 6.34 -5.38 -0.95
CA PHE A 358 5.70 -4.19 -1.51
C PHE A 358 4.77 -4.49 -2.69
N SER A 359 4.88 -5.66 -3.32
CA SER A 359 4.07 -6.06 -4.46
C SER A 359 2.89 -6.96 -4.07
N SER A 360 3.07 -7.90 -3.14
CA SER A 360 2.08 -8.90 -2.79
C SER A 360 1.29 -8.53 -1.52
N PRO A 361 -0.06 -8.51 -1.56
CA PRO A 361 -0.87 -8.21 -0.37
C PRO A 361 -0.96 -9.40 0.59
N GLN A 362 -0.37 -10.55 0.24
CA GLN A 362 -0.26 -11.70 1.14
C GLN A 362 0.81 -11.51 2.22
N LEU A 363 1.76 -10.61 1.96
CA LEU A 363 2.86 -10.29 2.86
C LEU A 363 2.53 -9.03 3.67
N PRO A 364 3.02 -8.93 4.92
CA PRO A 364 2.88 -7.71 5.71
C PRO A 364 3.66 -6.57 5.05
N ARG A 365 3.20 -5.32 5.19
CA ARG A 365 3.91 -4.19 4.58
C ARG A 365 5.07 -3.76 5.46
N LEU A 366 6.27 -3.69 4.90
CA LEU A 366 7.43 -3.17 5.63
C LEU A 366 7.36 -1.65 5.73
N LEU A 367 7.61 -1.11 6.94
CA LEU A 367 7.79 0.32 7.16
C LEU A 367 9.06 0.84 6.48
N ASP A 368 10.11 0.02 6.47
CA ASP A 368 11.39 0.33 5.84
C ASP A 368 11.77 -0.82 4.91
N ALA A 369 12.13 -0.49 3.68
CA ALA A 369 12.55 -1.47 2.68
C ALA A 369 13.88 -2.14 3.06
N ASP A 370 14.73 -1.43 3.81
CA ASP A 370 16.03 -1.94 4.26
C ASP A 370 15.91 -2.85 5.50
N ALA A 371 14.72 -2.94 6.12
CA ALA A 371 14.48 -3.86 7.24
C ALA A 371 14.76 -5.33 6.88
N ILE A 372 14.73 -5.68 5.59
CA ILE A 372 15.06 -7.03 5.14
C ILE A 372 16.54 -7.37 5.29
N LYS A 373 17.45 -6.37 5.29
CA LYS A 373 18.89 -6.60 5.50
C LYS A 373 19.13 -7.23 6.87
N ARG A 374 18.43 -6.71 7.89
CA ARG A 374 18.43 -7.28 9.24
C ARG A 374 17.96 -8.73 9.25
N THR A 375 16.85 -9.01 8.55
CA THR A 375 16.33 -10.38 8.41
C THR A 375 17.35 -11.33 7.79
N ILE A 376 18.08 -10.86 6.78
CA ILE A 376 19.12 -11.64 6.10
C ILE A 376 20.29 -11.90 7.04
N VAL A 377 20.82 -10.87 7.68
CA VAL A 377 21.92 -10.97 8.66
C VAL A 377 21.59 -11.97 9.76
N ASP A 378 20.43 -11.80 10.41
CA ASP A 378 20.01 -12.68 11.51
C ASP A 378 19.80 -14.12 11.00
N GLY A 379 19.28 -14.30 9.78
CA GLY A 379 19.04 -15.61 9.19
C GLY A 379 20.33 -16.35 8.82
N VAL A 380 21.32 -15.63 8.28
CA VAL A 380 22.66 -16.14 7.96
C VAL A 380 23.41 -16.51 9.23
N GLY A 381 23.40 -15.65 10.25
CA GLY A 381 24.04 -15.91 11.53
C GLY A 381 23.45 -17.09 12.30
N GLN A 382 22.15 -17.37 12.11
CA GLN A 382 21.46 -18.53 12.70
C GLN A 382 21.61 -19.81 11.86
N GLY A 383 22.23 -19.74 10.66
CA GLY A 383 22.32 -20.86 9.73
C GLY A 383 20.96 -21.31 9.15
N THR A 384 19.96 -20.42 9.17
CA THR A 384 18.62 -20.68 8.58
C THR A 384 18.53 -20.26 7.13
N LEU A 385 19.34 -19.28 6.73
CA LEU A 385 19.47 -18.77 5.38
C LEU A 385 20.94 -18.83 4.94
N GLY A 386 21.19 -19.19 3.69
CA GLY A 386 22.49 -19.00 3.04
C GLY A 386 22.46 -17.76 2.16
N TYR A 387 23.57 -17.03 2.12
CA TYR A 387 23.76 -15.88 1.24
C TYR A 387 24.73 -16.26 0.12
N ALA A 388 24.28 -16.17 -1.13
CA ALA A 388 24.99 -16.68 -2.29
C ALA A 388 24.94 -15.71 -3.48
N THR A 389 25.89 -15.87 -4.39
CA THR A 389 25.90 -15.19 -5.69
C THR A 389 25.98 -16.23 -6.80
N LYS A 390 25.67 -15.83 -8.03
CA LYS A 390 25.94 -16.69 -9.19
C LYS A 390 27.22 -16.26 -9.90
N ASP A 391 28.02 -17.24 -10.29
CA ASP A 391 29.19 -16.97 -11.13
C ASP A 391 28.79 -16.73 -12.60
N GLY A 392 29.79 -16.45 -13.45
CA GLY A 392 29.57 -16.21 -14.88
C GLY A 392 29.02 -17.42 -15.66
N SER A 393 29.02 -18.62 -15.07
CA SER A 393 28.44 -19.84 -15.64
C SER A 393 26.99 -20.09 -15.17
N GLY A 394 26.52 -19.31 -14.18
CA GLY A 394 25.20 -19.42 -13.57
C GLY A 394 25.14 -20.40 -12.39
N GLN A 395 26.28 -20.94 -11.93
CA GLN A 395 26.34 -21.77 -10.73
C GLN A 395 26.26 -20.92 -9.46
N LEU A 396 25.54 -21.41 -8.47
CA LEU A 396 25.47 -20.79 -7.14
C LEU A 396 26.77 -20.99 -6.38
N LYS A 397 27.32 -19.88 -5.87
CA LYS A 397 28.44 -19.86 -4.95
C LYS A 397 27.99 -19.30 -3.61
N LEU A 398 28.03 -20.15 -2.59
CA LEU A 398 27.74 -19.73 -1.22
C LEU A 398 28.83 -18.77 -0.73
N SER A 399 28.41 -17.59 -0.29
CA SER A 399 29.29 -16.55 0.22
C SER A 399 29.31 -16.53 1.74
N HIS A 400 28.12 -16.61 2.38
CA HIS A 400 27.99 -16.63 3.84
C HIS A 400 26.94 -17.63 4.32
N PHE A 401 27.26 -18.40 5.37
CA PHE A 401 26.34 -19.32 6.03
C PHE A 401 26.80 -19.67 7.45
N ASN A 402 25.88 -19.57 8.41
CA ASN A 402 26.14 -19.87 9.83
C ASN A 402 27.32 -19.08 10.41
N GLU A 403 27.40 -17.80 10.06
CA GLU A 403 28.43 -16.87 10.49
C GLU A 403 27.88 -15.45 10.65
N SER A 404 28.62 -14.60 11.37
CA SER A 404 28.21 -13.21 11.59
C SER A 404 28.40 -12.39 10.31
N LEU A 405 27.35 -11.65 9.92
CA LEU A 405 27.35 -10.74 8.76
C LEU A 405 26.92 -9.34 9.21
N SER A 406 27.47 -8.28 8.62
CA SER A 406 27.00 -6.91 8.88
C SER A 406 25.88 -6.53 7.91
N GLU A 407 24.94 -5.68 8.33
CA GLU A 407 23.89 -5.16 7.43
C GLU A 407 24.47 -4.32 6.28
N ALA A 408 25.66 -3.73 6.48
CA ALA A 408 26.38 -2.99 5.45
C ALA A 408 26.94 -3.88 4.33
N ASP A 409 27.12 -5.18 4.60
CA ASP A 409 27.65 -6.16 3.65
C ASP A 409 26.51 -6.89 2.91
N VAL A 410 25.25 -6.55 3.20
CA VAL A 410 24.07 -7.12 2.53
C VAL A 410 23.63 -6.23 1.38
N ASP A 411 23.80 -6.76 0.18
CA ASP A 411 23.36 -6.12 -1.06
C ASP A 411 21.94 -6.57 -1.44
N ILE A 412 21.11 -5.59 -1.79
CA ILE A 412 19.76 -5.82 -2.33
C ILE A 412 19.83 -5.76 -3.86
N ALA A 413 20.03 -6.91 -4.49
CA ALA A 413 20.28 -7.03 -5.92
C ALA A 413 19.57 -8.24 -6.56
N ASP A 414 19.53 -8.28 -7.90
CA ASP A 414 18.91 -9.37 -8.67
C ASP A 414 19.81 -10.61 -8.75
N ASP A 415 21.12 -10.43 -8.61
CA ASP A 415 22.19 -11.43 -8.75
C ASP A 415 22.74 -11.95 -7.40
N VAL A 416 22.17 -11.46 -6.30
CA VAL A 416 22.45 -11.91 -4.93
C VAL A 416 21.23 -12.69 -4.44
N PHE A 417 21.46 -13.92 -3.96
CA PHE A 417 20.41 -14.88 -3.66
C PHE A 417 20.46 -15.34 -2.20
N LEU A 418 19.27 -15.55 -1.66
CA LEU A 418 19.06 -16.30 -0.43
C LEU A 418 18.77 -17.76 -0.78
N LEU A 419 19.30 -18.66 0.04
CA LEU A 419 19.05 -20.10 -0.01
C LEU A 419 18.46 -20.57 1.32
N LYS A 420 17.62 -21.61 1.27
CA LYS A 420 17.22 -22.31 2.50
C LYS A 420 18.42 -23.06 3.08
N ALA A 421 18.39 -23.30 4.39
CA ALA A 421 19.48 -23.97 5.09
C ALA A 421 19.94 -25.28 4.44
N ASP A 422 19.00 -26.13 4.00
CA ASP A 422 19.35 -27.42 3.39
C ASP A 422 20.06 -27.25 2.05
N ASP A 423 19.66 -26.26 1.24
CA ASP A 423 20.29 -25.98 -0.05
C ASP A 423 21.64 -25.28 0.11
N ALA A 424 21.78 -24.43 1.13
CA ALA A 424 23.07 -23.84 1.50
C ALA A 424 24.08 -24.92 1.97
N ARG A 425 23.63 -25.89 2.78
CA ARG A 425 24.49 -26.98 3.26
C ARG A 425 25.00 -27.86 2.12
N LYS A 426 24.18 -28.14 1.11
CA LYS A 426 24.59 -28.90 -0.08
C LYS A 426 25.78 -28.26 -0.79
N LEU A 427 25.95 -26.93 -0.74
CA LEU A 427 27.09 -26.24 -1.37
C LEU A 427 28.39 -26.30 -0.54
N LEU A 428 28.33 -26.79 0.70
CA LEU A 428 29.49 -26.95 1.59
C LEU A 428 30.03 -28.38 1.61
N GLU A 429 29.33 -29.35 1.00
CA GLU A 429 29.78 -30.74 1.01
C GLU A 429 31.06 -30.88 0.15
N PRO A 430 32.11 -31.56 0.63
CA PRO A 430 33.29 -31.78 -0.18
C PRO A 430 32.93 -32.59 -1.43
N PRO A 431 33.58 -32.33 -2.59
CA PRO A 431 33.39 -33.14 -3.79
C PRO A 431 33.59 -34.62 -3.47
N ARG A 432 32.59 -35.44 -3.80
CA ARG A 432 32.64 -36.90 -3.70
C ARG A 432 32.17 -37.49 -5.01
N LEU A 433 32.68 -38.68 -5.34
CA LEU A 433 32.23 -39.39 -6.53
C LEU A 433 30.73 -39.69 -6.44
N ASP A 434 29.96 -39.21 -7.43
CA ASP A 434 28.50 -39.38 -7.51
C ASP A 434 28.12 -40.34 -8.65
N ARG A 435 28.83 -40.28 -9.78
CA ARG A 435 28.63 -41.19 -10.92
C ARG A 435 29.89 -41.42 -11.75
N LEU A 436 29.92 -42.56 -12.44
CA LEU A 436 30.94 -42.90 -13.42
C LEU A 436 30.40 -42.77 -14.85
N LEU A 437 31.28 -42.39 -15.77
CA LEU A 437 31.00 -42.38 -17.21
C LEU A 437 32.06 -43.20 -17.94
N ILE A 438 31.62 -44.13 -18.79
CA ILE A 438 32.50 -44.84 -19.72
C ILE A 438 32.36 -44.23 -21.10
N ARG A 439 33.48 -43.98 -21.78
CA ARG A 439 33.53 -43.54 -23.17
C ARG A 439 34.49 -44.41 -23.98
N PRO A 440 34.08 -44.94 -25.15
CA PRO A 440 32.73 -44.85 -25.73
C PRO A 440 31.68 -45.64 -24.92
N SER A 441 30.40 -45.29 -25.02
CA SER A 441 29.30 -46.02 -24.36
C SER A 441 28.97 -47.35 -25.02
N ASP A 442 29.31 -47.50 -26.29
CA ASP A 442 29.08 -48.68 -27.10
C ASP A 442 30.13 -48.80 -28.22
N VAL A 443 30.51 -50.03 -28.58
CA VAL A 443 31.40 -50.33 -29.71
C VAL A 443 30.94 -51.58 -30.46
N VAL A 444 31.26 -51.66 -31.76
CA VAL A 444 31.04 -52.85 -32.60
C VAL A 444 32.40 -53.36 -33.07
N LEU A 445 32.66 -54.66 -32.85
CA LEU A 445 33.94 -55.31 -33.11
C LEU A 445 33.75 -56.63 -33.86
N LYS A 446 34.79 -57.11 -34.54
CA LYS A 446 34.89 -58.50 -35.02
C LYS A 446 35.61 -59.38 -33.97
N PRO A 447 35.49 -60.71 -34.04
CA PRO A 447 36.28 -61.59 -33.19
C PRO A 447 37.78 -61.27 -33.27
N GLY A 448 38.44 -61.12 -32.13
CA GLY A 448 39.87 -60.77 -32.04
C GLY A 448 40.20 -59.26 -32.14
N GLU A 449 39.25 -58.38 -32.43
CA GLU A 449 39.50 -56.93 -32.46
C GLU A 449 39.51 -56.30 -31.06
N GLN A 450 40.09 -55.10 -30.96
CA GLN A 450 40.28 -54.38 -29.71
C GLN A 450 39.61 -53.00 -29.71
N ALA A 451 39.15 -52.55 -28.54
CA ALA A 451 38.65 -51.19 -28.32
C ALA A 451 39.12 -50.64 -26.98
N SER A 452 39.48 -49.36 -26.94
CA SER A 452 39.85 -48.67 -25.69
C SER A 452 38.64 -47.99 -25.07
N PHE A 453 38.42 -48.25 -23.79
CA PHE A 453 37.43 -47.56 -22.96
C PHE A 453 38.12 -46.66 -21.93
N THR A 454 37.54 -45.49 -21.70
CA THR A 454 37.98 -44.54 -20.68
C THR A 454 36.88 -44.37 -19.64
N CYS A 455 37.24 -44.38 -18.37
CA CYS A 455 36.32 -44.12 -17.26
C CYS A 455 36.65 -42.76 -16.64
N SER A 456 35.64 -41.91 -16.47
CA SER A 456 35.75 -40.61 -15.80
C SER A 456 34.72 -40.50 -14.68
N GLY A 457 35.14 -39.96 -13.54
CA GLY A 457 34.24 -39.64 -12.43
C GLY A 457 33.55 -38.30 -12.64
N ILE A 458 32.31 -38.21 -12.16
CA ILE A 458 31.61 -36.94 -11.96
C ILE A 458 31.18 -36.87 -10.50
N ASP A 459 31.39 -35.71 -9.89
CA ASP A 459 30.98 -35.46 -8.50
C ASP A 459 29.49 -35.08 -8.39
N GLN A 460 29.01 -34.86 -7.16
CA GLN A 460 27.62 -34.49 -6.89
C GLN A 460 27.21 -33.12 -7.47
N TYR A 461 28.19 -32.32 -7.93
CA TYR A 461 28.00 -31.00 -8.53
C TYR A 461 28.03 -31.04 -10.07
N GLY A 462 28.34 -32.19 -10.65
CA GLY A 462 28.42 -32.35 -12.10
C GLY A 462 29.80 -32.03 -12.69
N GLU A 463 30.80 -31.79 -11.85
CA GLU A 463 32.17 -31.49 -12.25
C GLU A 463 33.01 -32.76 -12.42
N PRO A 464 34.08 -32.73 -13.24
CA PRO A 464 35.00 -33.85 -13.37
C PRO A 464 35.65 -34.20 -12.03
N PHE A 465 35.53 -35.46 -11.62
CA PHE A 465 36.12 -35.99 -10.39
C PHE A 465 37.30 -36.91 -10.72
N THR A 466 38.43 -36.66 -10.08
CA THR A 466 39.64 -37.48 -10.24
C THR A 466 39.43 -38.84 -9.60
N LEU A 467 39.47 -39.89 -10.42
CA LEU A 467 39.41 -41.27 -9.96
C LEU A 467 40.79 -41.74 -9.47
N GLY A 468 40.82 -42.57 -8.43
CA GLY A 468 42.06 -43.24 -7.99
C GLY A 468 42.46 -44.39 -8.94
N SER A 469 41.55 -45.33 -9.16
CA SER A 469 41.64 -46.38 -10.18
C SER A 469 40.24 -46.92 -10.49
N ALA A 470 40.03 -47.38 -11.73
CA ALA A 470 38.80 -48.06 -12.14
C ALA A 470 39.09 -49.55 -12.31
N ASN A 471 38.30 -50.39 -11.66
CA ASN A 471 38.36 -51.84 -11.84
C ASN A 471 37.50 -52.20 -13.05
N TRP A 472 38.14 -52.75 -14.07
CA TRP A 472 37.45 -53.15 -15.30
C TRP A 472 37.07 -54.64 -15.25
N SER A 473 35.90 -54.96 -15.80
CA SER A 473 35.45 -56.33 -16.01
C SER A 473 34.60 -56.40 -17.28
N ALA A 474 34.56 -57.57 -17.92
CA ALA A 474 33.73 -57.79 -19.08
C ALA A 474 32.99 -59.13 -18.97
N THR A 475 31.81 -59.23 -19.59
CA THR A 475 31.01 -60.46 -19.60
C THR A 475 31.55 -61.52 -20.57
N ALA A 476 32.33 -61.12 -21.57
CA ALA A 476 33.08 -61.98 -22.49
C ALA A 476 34.24 -61.17 -23.09
N GLY A 477 35.28 -61.82 -23.62
CA GLY A 477 36.54 -61.16 -23.95
C GLY A 477 37.44 -60.92 -22.74
N ALA A 478 38.55 -60.25 -22.98
CA ALA A 478 39.49 -59.82 -21.94
C ALA A 478 39.59 -58.28 -21.94
N ILE A 479 39.52 -57.65 -20.77
CA ILE A 479 39.79 -56.22 -20.62
C ILE A 479 40.97 -56.00 -19.67
N GLY A 480 41.94 -55.19 -20.10
CA GLY A 480 43.07 -54.79 -19.28
C GLY A 480 42.70 -53.69 -18.28
N ASP A 481 43.55 -53.50 -17.26
CA ASP A 481 43.40 -52.42 -16.27
C ASP A 481 43.52 -51.01 -16.90
N ASP A 482 44.06 -50.92 -18.11
CA ASP A 482 44.14 -49.72 -18.94
C ASP A 482 42.84 -49.42 -19.72
N GLY A 483 41.82 -50.26 -19.58
CA GLY A 483 40.55 -50.15 -20.30
C GLY A 483 40.61 -50.66 -21.74
N LEU A 484 41.69 -51.36 -22.16
CA LEU A 484 41.76 -51.98 -23.47
C LEU A 484 41.01 -53.32 -23.48
N TYR A 485 39.85 -53.34 -24.13
CA TYR A 485 39.05 -54.54 -24.36
C TYR A 485 39.52 -55.29 -25.60
N THR A 486 39.61 -56.62 -25.52
CA THR A 486 39.87 -57.55 -26.64
C THR A 486 38.71 -58.54 -26.76
N ALA A 487 38.07 -58.58 -27.93
CA ALA A 487 37.02 -59.53 -28.25
C ALA A 487 37.58 -60.96 -28.37
N ASP A 488 36.87 -61.95 -27.81
CA ASP A 488 37.26 -63.35 -27.94
C ASP A 488 37.35 -63.77 -29.42
N ALA A 489 38.49 -64.35 -29.82
CA ALA A 489 38.74 -64.78 -31.20
C ALA A 489 37.77 -65.88 -31.68
N ASP A 490 37.28 -66.70 -30.74
CA ASP A 490 36.34 -67.80 -31.00
C ASP A 490 34.87 -67.41 -30.71
N SER A 491 34.57 -66.10 -30.57
CA SER A 491 33.21 -65.63 -30.26
C SER A 491 32.23 -65.92 -31.39
N ALA A 492 31.07 -66.50 -31.06
CA ALA A 492 29.96 -66.73 -32.01
C ALA A 492 29.17 -65.45 -32.39
N GLY A 493 29.67 -64.27 -32.01
CA GLY A 493 28.94 -63.01 -32.09
C GLY A 493 27.94 -62.82 -30.95
N GLY A 494 27.53 -61.58 -30.68
CA GLY A 494 26.61 -61.28 -29.58
C GLY A 494 26.77 -59.88 -28.98
N LEU A 495 25.96 -59.60 -27.97
CA LEU A 495 26.05 -58.39 -27.15
C LEU A 495 26.70 -58.72 -25.81
N PHE A 496 27.73 -57.97 -25.46
CA PHE A 496 28.51 -58.09 -24.23
C PHE A 496 28.60 -56.73 -23.56
N THR A 497 29.01 -56.72 -22.29
CA THR A 497 29.15 -55.48 -21.53
C THR A 497 30.53 -55.38 -20.91
N VAL A 498 31.08 -54.18 -20.97
CA VAL A 498 32.26 -53.76 -20.22
C VAL A 498 31.78 -52.92 -19.04
N GLN A 499 32.20 -53.29 -17.84
CA GLN A 499 31.85 -52.60 -16.60
C GLN A 499 33.10 -51.99 -15.98
N ALA A 500 33.03 -50.71 -15.62
CA ALA A 500 34.01 -50.03 -14.78
C ALA A 500 33.41 -49.81 -13.39
N GLU A 501 34.16 -50.16 -12.35
CA GLU A 501 33.78 -49.93 -10.95
C GLU A 501 34.85 -49.11 -10.23
N SER A 502 34.42 -48.08 -9.50
CA SER A 502 35.30 -47.23 -8.67
C SER A 502 34.51 -46.71 -7.48
N ASP A 503 35.08 -46.79 -6.27
CA ASP A 503 34.47 -46.44 -4.99
C ASP A 503 33.02 -46.94 -4.80
N GLY A 504 32.72 -48.15 -5.29
CA GLY A 504 31.42 -48.82 -5.19
C GLY A 504 30.36 -48.39 -6.22
N LEU A 505 30.67 -47.42 -7.08
CA LEU A 505 29.84 -47.03 -8.21
C LEU A 505 30.23 -47.81 -9.46
N LYS A 506 29.23 -48.11 -10.31
CA LYS A 506 29.41 -48.90 -11.53
C LYS A 506 28.91 -48.13 -12.74
N ALA A 507 29.69 -48.17 -13.82
CA ALA A 507 29.25 -47.76 -15.15
C ALA A 507 29.38 -48.95 -16.11
N ILE A 508 28.52 -48.99 -17.12
CA ILE A 508 28.46 -50.06 -18.11
C ILE A 508 28.56 -49.45 -19.51
N ALA A 509 29.34 -50.08 -20.38
CA ALA A 509 29.39 -49.84 -21.81
C ALA A 509 29.09 -51.13 -22.58
N GLU A 510 28.50 -51.02 -23.76
CA GLU A 510 28.12 -52.16 -24.60
C GLU A 510 29.19 -52.51 -25.64
N VAL A 511 29.42 -53.80 -25.85
CA VAL A 511 30.29 -54.31 -26.91
C VAL A 511 29.50 -55.28 -27.76
N ARG A 512 29.39 -55.02 -29.07
CA ARG A 512 28.72 -55.93 -30.01
C ARG A 512 29.74 -56.61 -30.91
N ILE A 513 29.80 -57.94 -30.89
CA ILE A 513 30.67 -58.72 -31.78
C ILE A 513 29.85 -59.21 -32.98
N THR A 514 30.30 -58.88 -34.20
CA THR A 514 29.67 -59.30 -35.46
C THR A 514 30.59 -60.22 -36.26
N LEU A 515 30.08 -61.38 -36.67
CA LEU A 515 30.79 -62.32 -37.54
C LEU A 515 30.80 -61.83 -39.00
N PRO A 516 31.90 -62.03 -39.74
CA PRO A 516 31.88 -61.90 -41.19
C PRO A 516 30.98 -63.00 -41.79
N SER A 517 29.99 -62.62 -42.58
CA SER A 517 29.22 -63.55 -43.42
C SER A 517 29.89 -63.66 -44.78
N ASP A 518 30.27 -64.88 -45.19
CA ASP A 518 30.61 -65.21 -46.57
C ASP A 518 29.32 -65.14 -47.41
N ASP A 519 29.15 -64.04 -48.16
CA ASP A 519 28.36 -63.93 -49.39
C ASP A 519 28.74 -62.58 -50.02
N ASP A 520 29.92 -62.56 -50.65
CA ASP A 520 30.28 -61.57 -51.66
C ASP A 520 29.93 -62.17 -53.03
N ASP A 521 29.04 -61.49 -53.76
CA ASP A 521 29.15 -61.17 -55.19
C ASP A 521 27.76 -60.77 -55.74
N ASP A 522 27.52 -59.47 -55.86
CA ASP A 522 27.54 -58.86 -57.18
C ASP A 522 27.72 -57.34 -57.06
N ASP A 523 28.76 -56.89 -57.73
CA ASP A 523 29.31 -55.55 -57.83
C ASP A 523 28.29 -54.48 -58.25
N ASP A 524 28.39 -53.33 -57.61
CA ASP A 524 28.63 -52.08 -58.35
C ASP A 524 29.40 -51.13 -57.42
N ASP A 525 30.73 -51.19 -57.54
CA ASP A 525 31.65 -50.37 -56.79
C ASP A 525 31.74 -48.96 -57.38
N ASP A 526 31.53 -48.01 -56.47
CA ASP A 526 32.18 -46.70 -56.38
C ASP A 526 32.00 -45.68 -57.53
N ASP A 527 31.08 -44.73 -57.31
CA ASP A 527 31.50 -43.32 -57.21
C ASP A 527 30.42 -42.45 -56.51
N LYS A 528 30.60 -42.19 -55.21
CA LYS A 528 30.56 -40.84 -54.58
C LYS A 528 30.42 -40.91 -53.05
N ARG A 529 31.56 -40.74 -52.37
CA ARG A 529 31.74 -39.91 -51.15
C ARG A 529 30.51 -39.76 -50.22
N GLY A 530 30.52 -40.57 -49.16
CA GLY A 530 30.34 -40.13 -47.77
C GLY A 530 29.00 -39.51 -47.35
N ARG A 531 28.08 -40.36 -46.86
CA ARG A 531 27.11 -39.93 -45.84
C ARG A 531 27.45 -40.60 -44.51
N LYS A 532 28.14 -39.86 -43.64
CA LYS A 532 28.31 -40.20 -42.22
C LYS A 532 26.97 -39.96 -41.52
N PHE A 533 26.44 -40.97 -40.84
CA PHE A 533 25.22 -40.83 -40.06
C PHE A 533 25.55 -40.60 -38.58
N ILE A 534 24.86 -39.65 -37.94
CA ILE A 534 24.91 -39.42 -36.50
C ILE A 534 23.74 -40.20 -35.88
N ARG A 535 24.01 -41.09 -34.92
CA ARG A 535 23.00 -41.91 -34.24
C ARG A 535 23.17 -41.78 -32.71
N TRP A 536 22.06 -41.59 -32.00
CA TRP A 536 22.01 -41.54 -30.54
C TRP A 536 20.73 -42.23 -30.05
N GLN A 537 20.84 -43.03 -28.99
CA GLN A 537 19.72 -43.67 -28.31
C GLN A 537 19.89 -43.48 -26.80
N GLY A 538 18.82 -43.10 -26.12
CA GLY A 538 18.82 -42.90 -24.68
C GLY A 538 17.47 -42.42 -24.17
N GLU A 539 17.24 -42.58 -22.87
CA GLU A 539 16.02 -42.12 -22.22
C GLU A 539 16.12 -40.62 -21.90
N VAL A 540 15.11 -39.85 -22.29
CA VAL A 540 15.04 -38.41 -21.98
C VAL A 540 13.92 -38.18 -20.98
N ALA A 541 14.26 -37.73 -19.78
CA ALA A 541 13.27 -37.41 -18.75
C ALA A 541 12.27 -36.33 -19.25
N PRO A 542 10.97 -36.39 -18.87
CA PRO A 542 9.94 -35.47 -19.37
C PRO A 542 10.28 -33.97 -19.26
N GLN A 543 10.89 -33.57 -18.14
CA GLN A 543 11.32 -32.20 -17.84
C GLN A 543 12.35 -31.65 -18.87
N LYS A 544 13.00 -32.53 -19.63
CA LYS A 544 14.08 -32.20 -20.58
C LYS A 544 13.67 -32.33 -22.05
N TRP A 545 12.43 -32.73 -22.37
CA TRP A 545 11.99 -32.94 -23.76
C TRP A 545 12.14 -31.68 -24.63
N MET A 546 11.68 -30.53 -24.14
CA MET A 546 11.82 -29.26 -24.88
C MET A 546 13.29 -28.86 -25.05
N ASN A 547 14.14 -29.11 -24.04
CA ASN A 547 15.57 -28.86 -24.12
C ASN A 547 16.27 -29.81 -25.10
N PHE A 548 15.84 -31.07 -25.15
CA PHE A 548 16.36 -32.05 -26.11
C PHE A 548 15.98 -31.66 -27.54
N TYR A 549 14.72 -31.27 -27.77
CA TYR A 549 14.30 -30.74 -29.06
C TYR A 549 15.11 -29.50 -29.43
N THR A 550 15.13 -28.48 -28.57
CA THR A 550 15.77 -27.19 -28.89
C THR A 550 17.29 -27.24 -28.98
N LYS A 551 17.98 -28.08 -28.18
CA LYS A 551 19.45 -28.14 -28.19
C LYS A 551 20.02 -29.20 -29.13
N VAL A 552 19.28 -30.29 -29.37
CA VAL A 552 19.76 -31.45 -30.15
C VAL A 552 19.02 -31.57 -31.48
N LEU A 553 17.72 -31.87 -31.46
CA LEU A 553 16.98 -32.21 -32.69
C LEU A 553 16.76 -31.02 -33.63
N SER A 554 16.54 -29.81 -33.11
CA SER A 554 16.29 -28.59 -33.89
C SER A 554 17.40 -28.30 -34.90
N ARG A 555 18.65 -28.67 -34.56
CA ARG A 555 19.83 -28.49 -35.41
C ARG A 555 19.85 -29.43 -36.62
N PHE A 556 19.06 -30.51 -36.56
CA PHE A 556 18.95 -31.52 -37.62
C PHE A 556 17.55 -31.57 -38.26
N ALA A 557 16.59 -30.80 -37.75
CA ALA A 557 15.18 -30.85 -38.16
C ALA A 557 14.95 -30.50 -39.64
N SER A 558 15.86 -29.73 -40.26
CA SER A 558 15.83 -29.38 -41.68
C SER A 558 16.69 -30.29 -42.57
N THR A 559 17.33 -31.34 -42.02
CA THR A 559 18.21 -32.24 -42.77
C THR A 559 17.39 -33.36 -43.44
N GLU A 560 17.49 -33.48 -44.77
CA GLU A 560 16.83 -34.55 -45.52
C GLU A 560 17.31 -35.94 -45.06
N GLY A 561 16.36 -36.82 -44.72
CA GLY A 561 16.63 -38.19 -44.28
C GLY A 561 16.75 -38.40 -42.76
N LEU A 562 16.49 -37.37 -41.93
CA LEU A 562 16.35 -37.56 -40.49
C LEU A 562 15.19 -38.54 -40.19
N LYS A 563 15.49 -39.61 -39.46
CA LYS A 563 14.49 -40.57 -38.96
C LYS A 563 14.48 -40.54 -37.44
N LEU A 564 13.38 -40.09 -36.85
CA LEU A 564 13.16 -40.14 -35.40
C LEU A 564 12.20 -41.28 -35.09
N LYS A 565 12.63 -42.22 -34.24
CA LYS A 565 11.77 -43.27 -33.67
C LYS A 565 11.49 -42.89 -32.22
N VAL A 566 10.22 -42.80 -31.84
CA VAL A 566 9.79 -42.48 -30.48
C VAL A 566 8.90 -43.61 -29.98
N THR A 567 9.22 -44.13 -28.80
CA THR A 567 8.38 -45.07 -28.05
C THR A 567 8.16 -44.47 -26.67
N PHE A 568 6.94 -44.53 -26.14
CA PHE A 568 6.64 -44.08 -24.79
C PHE A 568 5.75 -45.11 -24.08
N GLU A 569 5.93 -45.25 -22.77
CA GLU A 569 5.11 -46.07 -21.89
C GLU A 569 4.66 -45.19 -20.71
N VAL A 570 3.36 -45.21 -20.40
CA VAL A 570 2.80 -44.42 -19.29
C VAL A 570 1.94 -45.34 -18.42
N PRO A 571 2.16 -45.38 -17.09
CA PRO A 571 1.29 -46.12 -16.18
C PRO A 571 -0.15 -45.60 -16.24
N ALA A 572 -1.12 -46.51 -16.37
CA ALA A 572 -2.53 -46.17 -16.47
C ALA A 572 -3.38 -47.08 -15.56
N ASP A 573 -4.11 -46.48 -14.61
CA ASP A 573 -5.09 -47.18 -13.79
C ASP A 573 -6.39 -47.42 -14.59
N ASN A 574 -7.05 -48.57 -14.37
CA ASN A 574 -8.11 -49.09 -15.24
C ASN A 574 -9.31 -48.14 -15.49
N GLU A 575 -9.65 -47.22 -14.59
CA GLU A 575 -10.76 -46.28 -14.80
C GLU A 575 -10.37 -45.05 -15.66
N GLN A 576 -9.09 -44.69 -15.74
CA GLN A 576 -8.60 -43.53 -16.50
C GLN A 576 -7.77 -43.92 -17.74
N GLY A 577 -7.37 -45.18 -17.88
CA GLY A 577 -6.49 -45.64 -18.96
C GLY A 577 -7.10 -45.51 -20.35
N GLN A 578 -8.39 -45.82 -20.52
CA GLN A 578 -9.07 -45.68 -21.82
C GLN A 578 -9.17 -44.21 -22.26
N ALA A 579 -9.43 -43.28 -21.32
CA ALA A 579 -9.46 -41.86 -21.65
C ALA A 579 -8.09 -41.33 -22.11
N LYS A 580 -7.01 -41.76 -21.45
CA LYS A 580 -5.64 -41.39 -21.84
C LYS A 580 -5.20 -41.97 -23.19
N VAL A 581 -5.66 -43.18 -23.54
CA VAL A 581 -5.40 -43.77 -24.86
C VAL A 581 -6.11 -43.01 -25.97
N GLU A 582 -7.38 -42.64 -25.77
CA GLU A 582 -8.10 -41.81 -26.75
C GLU A 582 -7.51 -40.42 -26.90
N GLU A 583 -7.04 -39.80 -25.79
CA GLU A 583 -6.30 -38.53 -25.84
C GLU A 583 -4.99 -38.66 -26.64
N ALA A 584 -4.21 -39.74 -26.41
CA ALA A 584 -2.99 -40.00 -27.16
C ALA A 584 -3.25 -40.25 -28.66
N ARG A 585 -4.30 -41.01 -29.01
CA ARG A 585 -4.72 -41.23 -30.41
C ARG A 585 -5.13 -39.93 -31.10
N SER A 586 -5.90 -39.10 -30.41
CA SER A 586 -6.32 -37.79 -30.95
C SER A 586 -5.11 -36.90 -31.24
N GLY A 587 -4.16 -36.82 -30.31
CA GLY A 587 -2.93 -36.04 -30.50
C GLY A 587 -2.06 -36.57 -31.65
N LEU A 588 -1.93 -37.89 -31.82
CA LEU A 588 -1.18 -38.49 -32.93
C LEU A 588 -1.85 -38.21 -34.29
N LYS A 589 -3.18 -38.29 -34.36
CA LYS A 589 -3.96 -37.96 -35.58
C LYS A 589 -3.83 -36.50 -35.99
N GLU A 590 -3.89 -35.56 -35.04
CA GLU A 590 -3.70 -34.13 -35.32
C GLU A 590 -2.31 -33.84 -35.89
N LEU A 591 -1.30 -34.63 -35.48
CA LEU A 591 0.06 -34.56 -35.99
C LEU A 591 0.29 -35.36 -37.28
N GLY A 592 -0.74 -36.05 -37.80
CA GLY A 592 -0.67 -36.86 -39.02
C GLY A 592 0.17 -38.13 -38.88
N LEU A 593 0.31 -38.65 -37.66
CA LEU A 593 1.05 -39.87 -37.35
C LEU A 593 0.11 -41.07 -37.20
N ASP A 594 0.67 -42.28 -37.27
CA ASP A 594 -0.05 -43.52 -37.01
C ASP A 594 -0.56 -43.56 -35.55
N ASP A 595 -1.82 -44.00 -35.35
CA ASP A 595 -2.52 -43.97 -34.06
C ASP A 595 -2.70 -45.34 -33.40
N ASP A 596 -1.86 -46.31 -33.78
CA ASP A 596 -1.75 -47.66 -33.20
C ASP A 596 -1.26 -47.65 -31.73
N VAL A 597 -2.08 -47.08 -30.84
CA VAL A 597 -1.88 -47.07 -29.38
C VAL A 597 -2.68 -48.20 -28.74
N THR A 598 -2.00 -49.08 -28.00
CA THR A 598 -2.58 -50.23 -27.29
C THR A 598 -2.39 -50.12 -25.77
N ILE A 599 -3.36 -50.58 -24.99
CA ILE A 599 -3.19 -50.81 -23.54
C ILE A 599 -2.66 -52.24 -23.39
N THR A 600 -1.47 -52.38 -22.79
CA THR A 600 -0.86 -53.68 -22.45
C THR A 600 -1.13 -54.11 -21.03
#